data_AF-A0A7G6E5A9-F1
#
_entry.id   AF-A0A7G6E5A9-F1
#
_cell.length_a   1.000
_cell.length_b   1.000
_cell.length_c   1.000
_cell.angle_alpha   90.00
_cell.angle_beta   90.00
_cell.angle_gamma   90.00
#
_symmetry.space_group_name_H-M   'P 1'
#
loop_
_entity.id
_entity.type
_entity.pdbx_description
1 polymer ?
#
loop_
_entity_poly.entity_id
_entity_poly.type
_entity_poly.pdbx_seq_one_letter_code
_entity_poly.pdbx_strand_id
1 'polypeptide(L)'
;MTSKKNDPVVNAAALSKKYKCDVKKIIQSWKKEKNDLEISQALGIDMLKILQIRQEISYLHEKERHRHLKKSRTGNFTITHKTW
;
A
#
# COMPACT_ATOMS: atom_id res chain seq x y z
N MET A 1 9.67 21.63 -8.42
CA MET A 1 8.28 21.22 -8.08
C MET A 1 8.20 19.70 -8.19
N THR A 2 8.39 18.96 -7.10
CA THR A 2 8.48 17.49 -7.16
C THR A 2 7.07 16.87 -7.26
N SER A 3 6.79 16.28 -8.42
CA SER A 3 5.55 15.56 -8.72
C SER A 3 5.29 14.48 -7.66
N LYS A 4 4.21 14.66 -6.91
CA LYS A 4 3.77 13.79 -5.82
C LYS A 4 3.21 12.51 -6.44
N LYS A 5 4.09 11.53 -6.73
CA LYS A 5 3.67 10.18 -7.13
C LYS A 5 2.80 9.61 -6.00
N ASN A 6 1.48 9.71 -6.16
CA ASN A 6 0.52 8.97 -5.36
C ASN A 6 0.76 7.51 -5.72
N ASP A 7 1.13 6.69 -4.75
CA ASP A 7 1.19 5.24 -4.94
C ASP A 7 -0.25 4.77 -5.20
N PRO A 8 -0.62 4.39 -6.44
CA PRO A 8 -2.00 4.05 -6.76
C PRO A 8 -2.45 2.76 -6.05
N VAL A 9 -1.49 1.98 -5.56
CA VAL A 9 -1.71 0.72 -4.82
C VAL A 9 -2.34 0.96 -3.45
N VAL A 10 -2.04 2.10 -2.81
CA VAL A 10 -2.57 2.44 -1.49
C VAL A 10 -3.54 3.59 -1.63
N ASN A 11 -4.83 3.27 -1.59
CA ASN A 11 -5.87 4.29 -1.51
C ASN A 11 -5.90 4.89 -0.08
N ALA A 12 -5.06 5.88 0.15
CA ALA A 12 -4.96 6.57 1.43
C ALA A 12 -6.31 7.18 1.86
N ALA A 13 -7.16 7.62 0.93
CA ALA A 13 -8.48 8.17 1.26
C ALA A 13 -9.43 7.09 1.81
N ALA A 14 -9.38 5.88 1.26
CA ALA A 14 -10.14 4.75 1.78
C ALA A 14 -9.67 4.34 3.19
N LEU A 15 -8.36 4.28 3.41
CA LEU A 15 -7.80 3.98 4.73
C LEU A 15 -8.12 5.09 5.75
N SER A 16 -8.05 6.35 5.36
CA SER A 16 -8.42 7.47 6.23
C SER A 16 -9.88 7.38 6.68
N LYS A 17 -10.79 6.93 5.80
CA LYS A 17 -12.20 6.69 6.17
C LYS A 17 -12.34 5.50 7.13
N LYS A 18 -11.64 4.39 6.88
CA LYS A 18 -11.68 3.17 7.71
C LYS A 18 -11.19 3.44 9.15
N TYR A 19 -10.04 4.08 9.29
CA TYR A 19 -9.40 4.31 10.60
C TYR A 19 -9.76 5.66 11.23
N LYS A 20 -10.56 6.49 10.53
CA LYS A 20 -10.95 7.85 10.93
C LYS A 20 -9.76 8.74 11.31
N CYS A 21 -8.69 8.65 10.53
CA CYS A 21 -7.45 9.39 10.78
C CYS A 21 -6.80 9.84 9.46
N ASP A 22 -5.88 10.80 9.52
CA ASP A 22 -5.16 11.26 8.34
C ASP A 22 -4.00 10.32 7.97
N VAL A 23 -4.32 9.25 7.23
CA VAL A 23 -3.33 8.27 6.76
C VAL A 23 -2.29 8.89 5.83
N LYS A 24 -2.64 9.97 5.11
CA LYS A 24 -1.70 10.66 4.24
C LYS A 24 -0.58 11.33 5.05
N LYS A 25 -0.90 11.90 6.21
CA LYS A 25 0.11 12.44 7.14
C LYS A 25 0.96 11.34 7.76
N ILE A 26 0.37 10.21 8.14
CA ILE A 26 1.10 9.04 8.66
C ILE A 26 2.15 8.56 7.64
N ILE A 27 1.73 8.34 6.38
CA ILE A 27 2.64 7.92 5.31
C ILE A 27 3.74 8.96 5.06
N GLN A 28 3.41 10.25 5.10
CA GLN A 28 4.42 11.31 4.97
C GLN A 28 5.43 11.31 6.12
N SER A 29 5.00 11.01 7.34
CA SER A 29 5.90 10.90 8.49
C SER A 29 6.82 9.69 8.37
N TRP A 30 6.34 8.53 7.91
CA TRP A 30 7.20 7.38 7.61
C TRP A 30 8.22 7.69 6.51
N LYS A 31 7.84 8.47 5.48
CA LYS A 31 8.77 8.95 4.45
C LYS A 31 9.85 9.91 4.98
N LYS A 32 9.64 10.47 6.16
CA LYS A 32 10.61 11.30 6.90
C LYS A 32 11.32 10.50 8.00
N GLU A 33 11.30 9.18 7.91
CA GLU A 33 11.98 8.26 8.83
C GLU A 33 11.51 8.34 10.29
N LYS A 34 10.32 8.90 10.54
CA LYS A 34 9.72 8.89 11.88
C LYS A 34 9.24 7.49 12.25
N ASN A 35 9.46 7.12 13.51
CA ASN A 35 8.96 5.87 14.06
C ASN A 35 7.48 5.98 14.48
N ASP A 36 6.84 4.85 14.75
CA ASP A 36 5.40 4.81 15.03
C ASP A 36 5.02 5.53 16.33
N LEU A 37 5.90 5.53 17.33
CA LEU A 37 5.70 6.24 18.60
C LEU A 37 5.74 7.76 18.38
N GLU A 38 6.72 8.26 17.63
CA GLU A 38 6.81 9.68 17.28
C GLU A 38 5.60 10.16 16.48
N ILE A 39 5.08 9.30 15.60
CA ILE A 39 3.88 9.60 14.81
C ILE A 39 2.65 9.60 15.70
N SER A 40 2.55 8.64 16.63
CA SER A 40 1.48 8.57 17.63
C SER A 40 1.42 9.86 18.43
N GLN A 41 2.56 10.27 18.99
CA GLN A 41 2.68 11.47 19.80
C GLN A 41 2.40 12.75 19.00
N ALA A 42 2.95 12.86 17.78
CA ALA A 42 2.80 14.06 16.97
C ALA A 42 1.38 14.26 16.41
N LEU A 43 0.65 13.17 16.16
CA LEU A 43 -0.69 13.23 15.57
C LEU A 43 -1.82 12.96 16.57
N GLY A 44 -1.50 12.59 17.81
CA GLY A 44 -2.49 12.19 18.82
C GLY A 44 -3.27 10.93 18.42
N ILE A 45 -2.64 10.03 17.67
CA ILE A 45 -3.24 8.78 17.20
C ILE A 45 -2.69 7.63 18.03
N ASP A 46 -3.55 6.70 18.41
CA ASP A 46 -3.16 5.47 19.09
C ASP A 46 -2.09 4.70 18.29
N MET A 47 -1.00 4.29 18.95
CA MET A 47 0.09 3.53 18.35
C MET A 47 -0.41 2.22 17.70
N LEU A 48 -1.39 1.55 18.30
CA LEU A 48 -1.99 0.34 17.75
C LEU A 48 -2.67 0.62 16.40
N LYS A 49 -3.33 1.77 16.24
CA LYS A 49 -3.91 2.15 14.95
C LYS A 49 -2.83 2.38 13.89
N ILE A 50 -1.72 3.01 14.26
CA ILE A 50 -0.59 3.25 13.34
C ILE A 50 -0.02 1.91 12.86
N LEU A 51 0.17 0.95 13.77
CA LEU A 51 0.61 -0.41 13.46
C LEU A 51 -0.37 -1.12 12.51
N GLN A 52 -1.67 -1.06 12.79
CA GLN A 52 -2.71 -1.65 11.92
C GLN A 52 -2.68 -1.05 10.51
N ILE A 53 -2.53 0.28 10.39
CA ILE A 53 -2.45 0.97 9.11
C ILE A 53 -1.20 0.52 8.34
N ARG A 54 -0.05 0.39 9.04
CA ARG A 54 1.20 -0.10 8.44
C ARG A 54 1.05 -1.51 7.89
N GLN A 55 0.45 -2.41 8.66
CA GLN A 55 0.23 -3.79 8.26
C GLN A 55 -0.71 -3.90 7.05
N GLU A 56 -1.81 -3.14 7.05
CA GLU A 56 -2.75 -3.09 5.93
C GLU A 56 -2.08 -2.59 4.64
N ILE A 57 -1.26 -1.53 4.74
CA ILE A 57 -0.50 -1.01 3.59
C ILE A 57 0.47 -2.05 3.03
N SER A 58 1.23 -2.72 3.91
CA SER A 58 2.12 -3.82 3.50
C SER A 58 1.37 -4.94 2.81
N TYR A 59 0.21 -5.33 3.35
CA TYR A 59 -0.65 -6.35 2.74
C TYR A 59 -1.18 -5.94 1.37
N LEU A 60 -1.61 -4.69 1.18
CA LEU A 60 -2.05 -4.19 -0.12
C LEU A 60 -0.93 -4.23 -1.16
N HIS A 61 0.30 -3.86 -0.78
CA HIS A 61 1.47 -3.97 -1.64
C HIS A 61 1.80 -5.43 -1.99
N GLU A 62 1.77 -6.32 -1.01
CA GLU A 62 2.00 -7.76 -1.21
C GLU A 62 0.98 -8.35 -2.19
N LYS A 63 -0.30 -8.05 -1.96
CA LYS A 63 -1.41 -8.49 -2.81
C LYS A 63 -1.24 -8.01 -4.25
N GLU A 64 -0.81 -6.77 -4.44
CA GLU A 64 -0.53 -6.23 -5.76
C GLU A 64 0.64 -6.93 -6.44
N ARG A 65 1.76 -7.16 -5.72
CA ARG A 65 2.89 -7.95 -6.23
C ARG A 65 2.46 -9.33 -6.68
N HIS A 66 1.66 -10.04 -5.89
CA HIS A 66 1.12 -11.34 -6.26
C HIS A 66 0.18 -11.26 -7.47
N ARG A 67 -0.62 -10.21 -7.61
CA ARG A 67 -1.48 -9.98 -8.78
C ARG A 67 -0.66 -9.82 -10.06
N HIS A 68 0.41 -9.04 -10.01
CA HIS A 68 1.34 -8.89 -11.13
C HIS A 68 2.05 -10.21 -11.48
N LEU A 69 2.49 -10.96 -10.47
CA LEU A 69 3.14 -12.26 -10.68
C LEU A 69 2.21 -13.31 -11.28
N LYS A 70 0.93 -13.35 -10.86
CA LYS A 70 -0.07 -14.22 -11.48
C LYS A 70 -0.31 -13.83 -12.94
N LYS A 71 -0.46 -12.52 -13.22
CA LYS A 71 -0.64 -12.01 -14.58
C LYS A 71 0.55 -12.34 -15.49
N SER A 72 1.79 -12.27 -15.00
CA SER A 72 2.97 -12.63 -15.78
C SER A 72 3.09 -14.14 -16.03
N ARG A 73 2.63 -14.99 -15.10
CA ARG A 73 2.62 -16.45 -15.26
C ARG A 73 1.55 -16.98 -16.21
N THR A 74 0.45 -16.26 -16.44
CA THR A 74 -0.64 -16.71 -17.33
C THR A 74 -0.48 -16.20 -18.78
N GLY A 75 0.59 -15.45 -19.07
CA GLY A 75 0.96 -15.10 -20.45
C GLY A 75 1.78 -16.21 -21.10
N ASN A 76 1.24 -16.81 -22.16
CA ASN A 76 1.88 -17.75 -23.10
C ASN A 76 1.81 -19.25 -22.74
N PHE A 77 0.63 -19.85 -22.92
CA PHE A 77 0.55 -21.21 -23.42
C PHE A 77 -0.63 -21.35 -24.39
N THR A 78 -0.55 -20.66 -25.53
CA THR A 78 -1.34 -21.07 -26.70
C THR A 78 -0.63 -22.27 -27.31
N ILE A 79 -1.07 -23.47 -26.95
CA ILE A 79 -0.77 -24.67 -27.74
C ILE A 79 -1.42 -24.46 -29.10
N THR A 80 -0.67 -23.97 -30.08
CA THR A 80 -1.08 -24.09 -31.48
C THR A 80 -1.00 -25.56 -31.85
N HIS A 81 -2.15 -26.24 -31.79
CA HIS A 81 -2.34 -27.54 -32.43
C HIS A 81 -2.30 -27.29 -33.95
N LYS A 82 -1.12 -27.43 -34.56
CA LYS A 82 -1.00 -27.48 -36.02
C LYS A 82 -1.47 -28.86 -36.47
N THR A 83 -2.64 -28.91 -37.10
CA THR A 83 -3.05 -30.06 -37.91
C THR A 83 -2.73 -29.77 -39.36
N TRP A 84 -1.98 -30.72 -39.95
CA TRP A 84 -1.47 -30.86 -41.32
C TRP A 84 -0.20 -30.08 -41.66
#